data_AF-A0A5L4DHL8-F1
#
_entry.id   AF-A0A5L4DHL8-F1
#
_cell.length_a   1.000
_cell.length_b   1.000
_cell.length_c   1.000
_cell.angle_alpha   90.00
_cell.angle_beta   90.00
_cell.angle_gamma   90.00
#
_symmetry.space_group_name_H-M   'P 1'
#
loop_
_entity.id
_entity.type
_entity.pdbx_description
1 polymer ?
#
loop_
_entity_poly.entity_id
_entity_poly.type
_entity_poly.pdbx_seq_one_letter_code
_entity_poly.pdbx_strand_id
1 'polypeptide(L)' 'MQIKNAEDLFRLYDFEGDLRLKIRQYLNADTKLLPKINALCLGAEKFKSQATPIYTDTYLLKMEKCLLFIKILKIK' A
#
# COMPACT_ATOMS: atom_id res chain seq x y z
N MET A 1 -3.90 0.02 -18.18
CA MET A 1 -2.74 -0.83 -17.84
C MET A 1 -3.16 -1.76 -16.71
N GLN A 2 -3.00 -3.08 -16.84
CA GLN A 2 -3.36 -4.02 -15.77
C GLN A 2 -2.13 -4.24 -14.88
N ILE A 3 -2.22 -3.88 -13.60
CA ILE A 3 -1.22 -4.23 -12.59
C ILE A 3 -1.49 -5.68 -12.16
N LYS A 4 -0.55 -6.59 -12.40
CA LYS A 4 -0.69 -8.02 -12.11
C LYS A 4 0.18 -8.47 -10.93
N ASN A 5 1.22 -7.71 -10.61
CA ASN A 5 2.14 -8.03 -9.52
C ASN A 5 2.76 -6.76 -8.90
N ALA A 6 3.57 -6.95 -7.86
CA ALA A 6 4.27 -5.88 -7.15
C ALA A 6 5.23 -5.09 -8.05
N GLU A 7 5.90 -5.74 -9.01
CA GLU A 7 6.82 -5.05 -9.91
C GLU A 7 6.12 -4.09 -10.85
N ASP A 8 4.94 -4.45 -11.37
CA ASP A 8 4.12 -3.54 -12.17
C ASP A 8 3.79 -2.27 -11.37
N LEU A 9 3.52 -2.43 -10.07
CA LEU A 9 3.30 -1.34 -9.12
C LEU A 9 4.57 -0.48 -8.95
N PHE A 10 5.73 -1.12 -8.78
CA PHE A 10 7.01 -0.43 -8.56
C PHE A 10 7.57 0.27 -9.81
N ARG A 11 7.11 -0.11 -11.01
CA ARG A 11 7.42 0.58 -12.27
C ARG A 11 6.56 1.81 -12.48
N LEU A 12 5.33 1.80 -11.96
CA LEU A 12 4.35 2.87 -12.15
C LEU A 12 4.45 3.98 -11.10
N TYR A 13 4.84 3.60 -9.88
CA TYR A 13 4.93 4.53 -8.77
C TYR A 13 6.31 4.45 -8.14
N ASP A 14 6.84 5.62 -7.81
CA ASP A 14 8.10 5.70 -7.10
C ASP A 14 7.87 5.44 -5.62
N PHE A 15 8.54 4.40 -5.12
CA PHE A 15 8.44 3.95 -3.75
C PHE A 15 9.86 3.81 -3.21
N GLU A 16 10.09 4.31 -2.00
CA GLU A 16 11.36 4.12 -1.30
C GLU A 16 11.68 2.63 -1.08
N GLY A 17 12.97 2.29 -0.92
CA GLY A 17 13.44 0.90 -0.84
C GLY A 17 12.74 0.07 0.26
N ASP A 18 12.64 0.62 1.47
CA ASP A 18 11.95 -0.05 2.59
C ASP A 18 10.45 -0.22 2.34
N LEU A 19 9.86 0.73 1.63
CA LEU A 19 8.46 0.74 1.27
C LEU A 19 8.16 -0.35 0.23
N ARG A 20 9.03 -0.49 -0.78
CA ARG A 20 8.97 -1.57 -1.78
C ARG A 20 9.07 -2.94 -1.12
N LEU A 21 10.00 -3.10 -0.17
CA LEU A 21 10.16 -4.36 0.55
C LEU A 21 8.89 -4.75 1.31
N LYS A 22 8.30 -3.80 2.05
CA LYS A 22 7.03 -4.02 2.77
C LYS A 22 5.88 -4.34 1.83
N ILE A 23 5.68 -3.57 0.76
CA ILE A 23 4.64 -3.83 -0.26
C ILE A 23 4.79 -5.25 -0.81
N ARG A 24 6.01 -5.67 -1.14
CA ARG A 24 6.29 -7.02 -1.66
C ARG A 24 5.93 -8.09 -0.63
N GLN A 25 6.29 -7.92 0.64
CA GLN A 25 5.94 -8.86 1.72
C GLN A 25 4.42 -8.98 1.89
N TYR A 26 3.69 -7.86 1.89
CA TYR A 26 2.23 -7.89 2.02
C TYR A 26 1.56 -8.52 0.81
N LEU A 27 2.01 -8.23 -0.40
CA LEU A 27 1.46 -8.84 -1.61
C LEU A 27 1.75 -10.33 -1.72
N ASN A 28 2.89 -10.80 -1.19
CA ASN A 28 3.18 -12.22 -1.08
C ASN A 28 2.26 -12.92 -0.07
N ALA A 29 1.85 -12.22 1.00
CA ALA A 29 0.93 -12.74 2.00
C ALA A 29 -0.54 -12.72 1.52
N ASP A 30 -0.96 -11.67 0.81
CA ASP A 30 -2.28 -11.54 0.22
C ASP A 30 -2.25 -10.70 -1.08
N THR A 31 -2.40 -11.36 -2.21
CA THR A 31 -2.42 -10.74 -3.53
C THR A 31 -3.65 -9.86 -3.76
N LYS A 32 -4.72 -10.01 -2.97
CA LYS A 32 -5.93 -9.16 -3.05
C LYS A 32 -5.66 -7.73 -2.60
N LEU A 33 -4.50 -7.45 -2.01
CA LEU A 33 -4.06 -6.12 -1.62
C LEU A 33 -3.58 -5.30 -2.83
N LEU A 34 -3.19 -5.94 -3.93
CA LEU A 34 -2.70 -5.29 -5.15
C LEU A 34 -3.64 -4.20 -5.69
N PRO A 35 -4.94 -4.48 -5.95
CA PRO A 35 -5.86 -3.45 -6.42
C PRO A 35 -6.08 -2.33 -5.39
N LYS A 36 -6.00 -2.62 -4.08
CA LYS A 36 -6.14 -1.60 -3.03
C LYS A 36 -4.95 -0.64 -3.05
N ILE A 37 -3.73 -1.16 -3.06
CA ILE A 37 -2.51 -0.35 -3.12
C ILE A 37 -2.52 0.49 -4.41
N ASN A 38 -2.89 -0.10 -5.55
CA ASN A 38 -2.99 0.65 -6.80
C ASN A 38 -4.03 1.79 -6.71
N ALA A 39 -5.23 1.53 -6.18
CA ALA A 39 -6.26 2.55 -6.02
C ALA A 39 -5.82 3.70 -5.10
N LEU A 40 -5.06 3.39 -4.05
CA LEU A 40 -4.41 4.37 -3.18
C LEU A 40 -3.39 5.21 -3.95
N CYS A 41 -2.51 4.57 -4.73
CA CYS A 41 -1.52 5.27 -5.55
C CYS A 41 -2.17 6.21 -6.56
N LEU A 42 -3.27 5.80 -7.20
CA LEU A 42 -4.08 6.62 -8.11
C LEU A 42 -4.79 7.79 -7.39
N GLY A 43 -4.82 7.81 -6.07
CA GLY A 43 -5.50 8.85 -5.30
C GLY A 43 -7.02 8.75 -5.39
N ALA A 44 -7.58 7.54 -5.50
CA ALA A 44 -9.01 7.34 -5.43
C ALA A 44 -9.56 7.94 -4.12
N GLU A 45 -10.55 8.84 -4.22
CA GLU A 45 -11.04 9.66 -3.10
C GLU A 45 -11.46 8.85 -1.89
N LYS A 46 -11.97 7.63 -2.11
CA LYS A 46 -12.37 6.70 -1.06
C LYS A 46 -11.24 6.33 -0.09
N PHE A 47 -9.98 6.55 -0.48
CA PHE A 47 -8.79 6.21 0.30
C PHE A 47 -7.89 7.41 0.62
N LYS A 48 -8.30 8.64 0.28
CA LYS A 48 -7.54 9.88 0.57
C LYS A 48 -7.63 10.30 2.05
N SER A 49 -8.74 9.99 2.70
CA SER A 49 -9.05 10.55 4.04
C SER A 49 -9.02 9.51 5.16
N GLN A 50 -8.89 8.22 4.82
CA GLN A 50 -8.92 7.12 5.79
C GLN A 50 -7.72 6.20 5.61
N ALA A 51 -7.07 5.90 6.75
CA ALA A 51 -6.07 4.85 6.84
C ALA A 51 -6.71 3.54 6.37
N THR A 52 -6.27 3.03 5.22
CA THR A 52 -6.87 1.85 4.61
C THR A 52 -6.26 0.60 5.25
N PRO A 53 -7.05 -0.22 5.96
CA PRO A 53 -6.52 -1.44 6.56
C PRO A 53 -6.06 -2.42 5.47
N ILE A 54 -4.79 -2.80 5.55
CA ILE A 54 -4.15 -3.80 4.69
C ILE A 54 -4.08 -5.15 5.43
N TYR A 55 -3.75 -5.12 6.72
CA TYR A 55 -3.62 -6.32 7.56
C TYR A 55 -4.06 -6.01 9.00
N THR A 56 -4.19 -7.05 9.85
CA THR A 56 -4.77 -7.01 11.21
C THR A 56 -4.36 -5.80 12.05
N ASP A 57 -3.14 -5.29 11.88
CA ASP A 57 -2.67 -4.06 12.54
C ASP A 57 -1.81 -3.17 11.60
N THR A 58 -2.05 -3.23 10.28
CA THR A 58 -1.30 -2.43 9.30
C THR A 58 -2.24 -1.67 8.39
N TYR A 59 -2.00 -0.37 8.28
CA TYR A 59 -2.77 0.55 7.46
C TYR A 59 -1.90 1.23 6.42
N LEU A 60 -2.47 1.48 5.24
CA LEU A 60 -1.90 2.38 4.25
C LEU A 60 -2.52 3.76 4.38
N LEU A 61 -1.69 4.79 4.38
CA LEU A 61 -2.13 6.17 4.32
C LEU A 61 -1.41 6.86 3.16
N LYS A 62 -2.15 7.53 2.28
CA LYS A 62 -1.55 8.40 1.27
C LYS A 62 -1.54 9.83 1.81
N MET A 63 -0.36 10.39 2.06
CA MET A 63 -0.18 11.82 2.35
C MET A 63 0.36 12.49 1.09
N GLU A 64 -0.47 13.25 0.38
CA GLU A 64 -0.14 14.03 -0.82
C GLU A 64 0.68 13.28 -1.90
N LYS A 65 2.01 13.18 -1.74
CA LYS A 65 2.96 12.48 -2.62
C LYS A 65 3.55 11.18 -2.04
N CYS A 66 3.34 10.88 -0.77
CA CYS A 66 3.96 9.75 -0.07
C CYS A 66 2.91 8.71 0.36
N LEU A 67 3.27 7.43 0.25
CA LEU A 67 2.51 6.32 0.81
C LEU A 67 3.20 5.86 2.10
N LEU A 68 2.46 5.93 3.20
CA LEU A 68 2.93 5.53 4.53
C LEU A 68 2.26 4.23 4.94
N PHE A 69 3.06 3.28 5.42
CA PHE A 69 2.54 2.11 6.13
C PHE A 69 2.61 2.37 7.63
N ILE A 70 1.44 2.46 8.25
CA ILE A 70 1.31 2.60 9.70
C ILE A 70 1.01 1.21 10.25
N LYS A 71 1.99 0.61 10.94
CA LYS A 71 1.75 -0.57 11.77
C LYS A 71 1.39 -0.09 13.17
N ILE A 72 0.16 -0.31 13.60
CA ILE A 72 -0.23 -0.03 14.98
C ILE A 72 0.34 -1.18 15.82
N LEU A 73 1.41 -0.92 16.56
CA LEU A 73 1.85 -1.85 17.61
C LEU A 73 0.79 -1.78 18.71
N LYS A 74 0.01 -2.86 18.89
CA LYS A 74 -0.79 -3.03 20.10
C LYS A 74 0.17 -2.98 21.30
N ILE A 75 0.18 -1.85 22.00
CA ILE A 75 0.73 -1.77 23.35
C ILE A 75 -0.23 -2.59 24.20
N LYS A 76 0.27 -3.72 24.70
CA LYS A 76 -0.48 -4.67 25.51
C LYS A 76 -0.37 -4.30 26.98
#